data_AF-A0A8D9LXN1-F1
#
_entry.id   AF-A0A8D9LXN1-F1
#
_cell.length_a   1.000
_cell.length_b   1.000
_cell.length_c   1.000
_cell.angle_alpha   90.00
_cell.angle_beta   90.00
_cell.angle_gamma   90.00
#
_symmetry.space_group_name_H-M   'P 1'
#
loop_
_entity.id
_entity.type
_entity.pdbx_description
1 polymer ?
#
loop_
_entity_poly.entity_id
_entity_poly.type
_entity_poly.pdbx_seq_one_letter_code
_entity_poly.pdbx_strand_id
1 'polypeptide(L)'
;MATLDSDISRDVISDQEHHGSGAIHVITGPMFSGKSTSLLRRIKSEINAGRSVAMVKSSKDTRYAKDSVVTHDGIGFPCWTLPDLMSFPHIFGHDAYAKVKVFGLLDVIGVDEAQFFGDLYEFCCKVADDDGKTVIVAGLDGDYLRCLILWF
;
A
#
# COMPACT_ATOMS: atom_id res chain seq x y z
N MET A 1 49.09 -13.49 36.27
CA MET A 1 48.66 -12.81 35.03
C MET A 1 47.14 -12.85 35.03
N ALA A 2 46.49 -11.72 35.35
CA ALA A 2 45.07 -11.32 35.17
C ALA A 2 43.97 -12.39 35.40
N THR A 3 43.22 -12.40 36.52
CA THR A 3 41.99 -11.63 36.91
C THR A 3 40.65 -12.24 36.46
N LEU A 4 39.71 -12.17 37.42
CA LEU A 4 38.26 -12.44 37.38
C LEU A 4 37.49 -11.60 36.35
N ASP A 5 36.30 -12.07 35.96
CA ASP A 5 34.98 -11.37 35.91
C ASP A 5 34.05 -12.18 34.98
N SER A 6 33.06 -12.95 35.48
CA SER A 6 31.64 -12.56 35.71
C SER A 6 31.02 -11.66 34.64
N ASP A 7 29.86 -12.13 34.12
CA ASP A 7 28.82 -11.40 33.41
C ASP A 7 29.11 -10.91 31.99
N ILE A 8 28.39 -11.48 31.02
CA ILE A 8 27.67 -10.80 29.92
C ILE A 8 26.81 -11.89 29.25
N SER A 9 25.58 -12.01 29.76
CA SER A 9 24.33 -11.78 29.02
C SER A 9 23.89 -13.03 28.24
N ARG A 10 22.79 -13.70 28.63
CA ARG A 10 21.41 -13.28 28.35
C ARG A 10 21.32 -12.65 26.95
N ASP A 11 20.39 -13.16 26.15
CA ASP A 11 19.98 -12.52 24.90
C ASP A 11 20.90 -12.79 23.69
N VAL A 12 20.90 -14.05 23.23
CA VAL A 12 20.62 -14.23 21.79
C VAL A 12 19.14 -14.60 21.70
N ILE A 13 18.32 -13.66 22.12
CA ILE A 13 16.95 -13.54 21.63
C ILE A 13 17.12 -13.51 20.12
N SER A 14 16.58 -14.52 19.44
CA SER A 14 16.34 -14.41 18.03
C SER A 14 15.45 -13.19 17.86
N ASP A 15 16.03 -12.07 17.45
CA ASP A 15 15.31 -10.91 16.91
C ASP A 15 14.65 -11.35 15.60
N GLN A 16 13.65 -12.23 15.73
CA GLN A 16 12.52 -12.23 14.85
C GLN A 16 11.77 -10.95 15.22
N GLU A 17 12.17 -9.83 14.62
CA GLU A 17 11.32 -8.64 14.61
C GLU A 17 9.95 -9.12 14.15
N HIS A 18 8.99 -9.12 15.06
CA HIS A 18 7.58 -9.24 14.72
C HIS A 18 7.22 -7.95 13.97
N HIS A 19 7.61 -7.89 12.69
CA HIS A 19 6.95 -7.01 11.73
C HIS A 19 5.47 -7.32 11.88
N GLY A 20 4.68 -6.32 12.32
CA GLY A 20 3.25 -6.47 12.48
C GLY A 20 2.66 -7.13 11.22
N SER A 21 1.74 -8.07 11.39
CA SER A 21 1.10 -8.76 10.27
C SER A 21 0.61 -7.73 9.25
N GLY A 22 0.95 -7.92 7.98
CA GLY A 22 0.40 -7.10 6.90
C GLY A 22 -1.13 -7.11 6.94
N ALA A 23 -1.73 -6.08 6.34
CA ALA A 23 -3.17 -5.90 6.41
C ALA A 23 -3.70 -5.38 5.08
N ILE A 24 -4.86 -5.90 4.66
CA ILE A 24 -5.54 -5.44 3.46
C ILE A 24 -6.87 -4.83 3.87
N HIS A 25 -7.08 -3.57 3.50
CA HIS A 25 -8.27 -2.80 3.78
C HIS A 25 -8.97 -2.47 2.46
N VAL A 26 -10.23 -2.87 2.31
CA VAL A 26 -10.98 -2.66 1.06
C VAL A 26 -12.07 -1.62 1.27
N ILE A 27 -12.11 -0.63 0.37
CA ILE A 27 -13.11 0.42 0.27
C ILE A 27 -13.84 0.21 -1.06
N THR A 28 -14.96 -0.49 -1.00
CA THR A 28 -15.76 -0.83 -2.18
C THR A 28 -17.06 -0.02 -2.25
N GLY A 29 -17.65 0.07 -3.44
CA GLY A 29 -18.94 0.75 -3.67
C GLY A 29 -19.11 1.27 -5.11
N PRO A 30 -20.32 1.71 -5.49
CA PRO A 30 -20.61 2.18 -6.84
C PRO A 30 -19.87 3.46 -7.18
N MET A 31 -19.85 3.86 -8.45
CA MET A 31 -19.35 5.19 -8.83
C MET A 31 -20.05 6.30 -8.03
N PHE A 32 -19.33 7.38 -7.70
CA PHE A 32 -19.81 8.52 -6.91
C PHE A 32 -20.13 8.25 -5.43
N SER A 33 -19.81 7.07 -4.88
CA SER A 33 -19.98 6.79 -3.44
C SER A 33 -18.89 7.38 -2.53
N GLY A 34 -17.98 8.20 -3.06
CA GLY A 34 -16.90 8.83 -2.27
C GLY A 34 -15.75 7.90 -1.88
N LYS A 35 -15.49 6.82 -2.64
CA LYS A 35 -14.38 5.88 -2.38
C LYS A 35 -13.02 6.56 -2.35
N SER A 36 -12.66 7.30 -3.40
CA SER A 36 -11.36 8.00 -3.47
C SER A 36 -11.21 9.01 -2.33
N THR A 37 -12.30 9.71 -1.93
CA THR A 37 -12.31 10.58 -0.75
C THR A 37 -12.05 9.80 0.54
N SER A 38 -12.66 8.63 0.70
CA SER A 38 -12.45 7.76 1.86
C SER A 38 -11.03 7.18 1.92
N LEU A 39 -10.49 6.76 0.76
CA LEU A 39 -9.10 6.33 0.61
C LEU A 39 -8.14 7.44 1.03
N LEU A 40 -8.29 8.64 0.45
CA LEU A 40 -7.45 9.79 0.78
C LEU A 40 -7.54 10.20 2.25
N ARG A 41 -8.73 10.12 2.85
CA ARG A 41 -8.90 10.37 4.28
C ARG A 41 -8.12 9.35 5.11
N ARG A 42 -8.15 8.06 4.72
CA ARG A 42 -7.38 7.02 5.41
C ARG A 42 -5.88 7.24 5.23
N ILE A 43 -5.43 7.52 4.02
CA ILE A 43 -4.02 7.82 3.70
C ILE A 43 -3.50 8.99 4.54
N LYS A 44 -4.25 10.09 4.65
CA LYS A 44 -3.90 11.22 5.53
C LYS A 44 -3.81 10.81 7.00
N SER A 45 -4.67 9.91 7.47
CA SER A 45 -4.60 9.39 8.83
C SER A 45 -3.32 8.59 9.10
N GLU A 46 -2.88 7.77 8.14
CA GLU A 46 -1.64 6.99 8.28
C GLU A 46 -0.40 7.90 8.26
N ILE A 47 -0.39 8.94 7.40
CA ILE A 47 0.66 9.97 7.39
C ILE A 47 0.72 10.70 8.73
N ASN A 48 -0.44 11.09 9.28
CA ASN A 48 -0.52 11.74 10.60
C ASN A 48 -0.07 10.83 11.74
N ALA A 49 -0.16 9.50 11.56
CA ALA A 49 0.38 8.52 12.48
C ALA A 49 1.89 8.29 12.29
N GLY A 50 2.55 9.06 11.42
CA GLY A 50 3.99 8.99 11.16
C GLY A 50 4.40 7.87 10.20
N ARG A 51 3.43 7.20 9.55
CA ARG A 51 3.71 6.11 8.61
C ARG A 51 4.05 6.66 7.24
N SER A 52 4.97 6.01 6.55
CA SER A 52 5.31 6.33 5.17
C SER A 52 4.29 5.71 4.21
N VAL A 53 3.80 6.51 3.26
CA VAL A 53 2.68 6.13 2.40
C VAL A 53 2.97 6.42 0.93
N ALA A 54 2.56 5.51 0.05
CA ALA A 54 2.54 5.70 -1.39
C ALA A 54 1.12 5.52 -1.92
N MET A 55 0.72 6.35 -2.89
CA MET A 55 -0.55 6.23 -3.59
C MET A 55 -0.30 5.78 -5.03
N VAL A 56 -1.09 4.82 -5.50
CA VAL A 56 -1.03 4.29 -6.86
C VAL A 56 -2.41 4.40 -7.49
N LYS A 57 -2.44 4.74 -8.78
CA LYS A 57 -3.65 4.77 -9.60
C LYS A 57 -3.39 4.06 -10.93
N SER A 58 -4.40 3.41 -11.48
CA SER A 58 -4.27 2.80 -12.81
C SER A 58 -4.20 3.84 -13.92
N SER A 59 -3.24 3.69 -14.83
CA SER A 59 -3.15 4.45 -16.08
C SER A 59 -4.27 4.12 -17.07
N LYS A 60 -4.96 2.99 -16.86
CA LYS A 60 -6.12 2.57 -17.65
C LYS A 60 -7.37 3.39 -17.29
N ASP A 61 -7.38 4.10 -16.16
CA ASP A 61 -8.43 5.06 -15.82
C ASP A 61 -8.20 6.40 -16.52
N THR A 62 -8.86 6.59 -17.67
CA THR A 62 -8.76 7.82 -18.48
C THR A 62 -9.81 8.88 -18.13
N ARG A 63 -10.64 8.64 -17.11
CA ARG A 63 -11.80 9.49 -16.78
C ARG A 63 -11.42 10.79 -16.07
N TYR A 64 -10.26 10.84 -15.39
CA TYR A 64 -9.76 12.00 -14.65
C TYR A 64 -8.22 12.13 -14.82
N ALA A 65 -7.68 13.34 -14.62
CA ALA A 65 -6.31 13.75 -14.97
C ALA A 65 -5.19 12.73 -14.66
N LYS A 66 -4.18 12.69 -15.54
CA LYS A 66 -3.13 11.65 -15.62
C LYS A 66 -2.23 11.48 -14.40
N ASP A 67 -2.04 12.52 -13.58
CA ASP A 67 -0.94 12.57 -12.59
C ASP A 67 -1.38 12.90 -11.16
N SER A 68 -2.69 12.84 -10.86
CA SER A 68 -3.18 13.02 -9.47
C SER A 68 -4.49 12.29 -9.21
N VAL A 69 -4.62 11.76 -8.00
CA VAL A 69 -5.95 11.38 -7.46
C VAL A 69 -6.62 12.69 -7.07
N VAL A 70 -7.35 13.27 -8.01
CA VAL A 70 -8.18 14.45 -7.78
C VAL A 70 -9.51 13.95 -7.24
N THR A 71 -9.79 14.21 -5.96
CA THR A 71 -11.15 14.07 -5.47
C THR A 71 -12.02 15.12 -6.14
N HIS A 72 -13.32 14.83 -6.24
CA HIS A 72 -14.33 15.83 -6.60
C HIS A 72 -14.22 17.13 -5.76
N ASP A 73 -13.61 17.04 -4.58
CA ASP A 73 -13.36 18.15 -3.65
C ASP A 73 -12.06 18.94 -3.94
N GLY A 74 -11.36 18.66 -5.04
CA GLY A 74 -10.19 19.43 -5.49
C GLY A 74 -8.90 19.23 -4.69
N ILE A 75 -8.85 18.23 -3.80
CA ILE A 75 -7.66 17.95 -2.98
C ILE A 75 -6.84 16.84 -3.64
N GLY A 76 -5.79 17.22 -4.37
CA GLY A 76 -4.87 16.28 -5.01
C GLY A 76 -3.83 15.73 -4.02
N PHE A 77 -3.57 14.43 -4.09
CA PHE A 77 -2.40 13.79 -3.45
C PHE A 77 -1.49 13.21 -4.54
N PRO A 78 -0.15 13.35 -4.43
CA PRO A 78 0.77 12.77 -5.40
C PRO A 78 0.55 11.26 -5.54
N CYS A 79 0.39 10.77 -6.76
CA CYS A 79 0.20 9.35 -7.02
C CYS A 79 1.04 8.85 -8.18
N TRP A 80 1.38 7.56 -8.14
CA TRP A 80 2.04 6.85 -9.23
C TRP A 80 0.99 6.30 -10.18
N THR A 81 1.05 6.70 -11.44
CA THR A 81 0.14 6.23 -12.48
C THR A 81 0.76 5.04 -13.20
N LEU A 82 0.20 3.84 -12.98
CA LEU A 82 0.80 2.58 -13.43
C LEU A 82 -0.16 1.76 -14.30
N PRO A 83 0.33 1.05 -15.33
CA PRO A 83 -0.50 0.09 -16.06
C PRO A 83 -0.83 -1.14 -15.21
N ASP A 84 0.13 -1.62 -14.41
CA ASP A 84 0.06 -2.87 -13.64
C ASP A 84 0.76 -2.66 -12.28
N LEU A 85 0.20 -3.22 -11.19
CA LEU A 85 0.68 -3.00 -9.82
C LEU A 85 2.04 -3.68 -9.55
N MET A 86 2.29 -4.83 -10.15
CA MET A 86 3.54 -5.57 -9.98
C MET A 86 4.75 -4.83 -10.56
N SER A 87 4.53 -3.82 -11.39
CA SER A 87 5.60 -2.90 -11.85
C SER A 87 6.00 -1.86 -10.81
N PHE A 88 5.17 -1.63 -9.77
CA PHE A 88 5.39 -0.61 -8.75
C PHE A 88 6.75 -0.76 -8.03
N PRO A 89 7.18 -1.95 -7.56
CA PRO A 89 8.49 -2.11 -6.93
C PRO A 89 9.66 -1.76 -7.85
N HIS A 90 9.51 -1.97 -9.16
CA HIS A 90 10.55 -1.65 -10.15
C HIS A 90 10.64 -0.14 -10.41
N ILE A 91 9.48 0.54 -10.49
CA ILE A 91 9.38 1.99 -10.78
C ILE A 91 9.73 2.84 -9.56
N PHE A 92 9.39 2.36 -8.36
CA PHE A 92 9.83 2.96 -7.10
C PHE A 92 11.35 2.85 -6.91
N GLY A 93 12.04 2.12 -7.80
CA GLY A 93 13.47 1.87 -7.79
C GLY A 93 13.79 0.67 -6.89
N HIS A 94 14.45 -0.35 -7.45
CA HIS A 94 14.83 -1.54 -6.70
C HIS A 94 15.68 -1.19 -5.46
N ASP A 95 16.49 -0.14 -5.53
CA ASP A 95 17.26 0.39 -4.39
C ASP A 95 16.38 1.08 -3.35
N ALA A 96 15.35 1.85 -3.75
CA ALA A 96 14.47 2.50 -2.79
C ALA A 96 13.49 1.50 -2.18
N TYR A 97 12.94 0.57 -2.97
CA TYR A 97 12.04 -0.49 -2.50
C TYR A 97 12.77 -1.59 -1.71
N ALA A 98 14.02 -1.93 -2.06
CA ALA A 98 14.83 -2.84 -1.25
C ALA A 98 15.39 -2.15 0.01
N LYS A 99 15.76 -0.85 -0.06
CA LYS A 99 16.02 -0.07 1.15
C LYS A 99 14.74 0.08 1.98
N VAL A 100 13.55 0.17 1.39
CA VAL A 100 12.26 0.08 2.11
C VAL A 100 12.13 -1.24 2.87
N LYS A 101 12.55 -2.38 2.30
CA LYS A 101 12.59 -3.67 3.02
C LYS A 101 13.57 -3.67 4.20
N VAL A 102 14.65 -2.91 4.13
CA VAL A 102 15.73 -2.89 5.15
C VAL A 102 15.60 -1.73 6.14
N PHE A 103 14.90 -0.64 5.78
CA PHE A 103 14.75 0.60 6.56
C PHE A 103 13.29 0.96 6.88
N GLY A 104 12.29 0.15 6.53
CA GLY A 104 10.88 0.46 6.83
C GLY A 104 10.38 1.73 6.14
N LEU A 105 10.93 2.10 4.98
CA LEU A 105 10.64 3.39 4.33
C LEU A 105 9.24 3.47 3.69
N LEU A 106 8.45 2.39 3.67
CA LEU A 106 7.09 2.40 3.14
C LEU A 106 6.22 1.39 3.90
N ASP A 107 5.27 1.93 4.65
CA ASP A 107 4.40 1.14 5.53
C ASP A 107 3.03 0.87 4.91
N VAL A 108 2.55 1.82 4.09
CA VAL A 108 1.20 1.80 3.52
C VAL A 108 1.22 2.06 2.03
N ILE A 109 0.46 1.25 1.29
CA ILE A 109 0.21 1.45 -0.14
C ILE A 109 -1.29 1.65 -0.36
N GLY A 110 -1.67 2.85 -0.82
CA GLY A 110 -3.01 3.16 -1.29
C GLY A 110 -3.16 2.84 -2.77
N VAL A 111 -4.20 2.10 -3.15
CA VAL A 111 -4.53 1.76 -4.54
C VAL A 111 -5.91 2.32 -4.85
N ASP A 112 -5.99 3.28 -5.77
CA ASP A 112 -7.27 3.80 -6.26
C ASP A 112 -7.66 3.15 -7.60
N GLU A 113 -8.97 3.09 -7.85
CA GLU A 113 -9.58 2.49 -9.03
C GLU A 113 -9.08 1.05 -9.29
N ALA A 114 -9.01 0.26 -8.21
CA ALA A 114 -8.36 -1.04 -8.16
C ALA A 114 -8.91 -2.06 -9.17
N GLN A 115 -10.17 -1.90 -9.60
CA GLN A 115 -10.80 -2.75 -10.59
C GLN A 115 -10.09 -2.78 -11.95
N PHE A 116 -9.20 -1.82 -12.24
CA PHE A 116 -8.42 -1.79 -13.48
C PHE A 116 -7.12 -2.60 -13.42
N PHE A 117 -6.74 -3.10 -12.25
CA PHE A 117 -5.53 -3.91 -12.05
C PHE A 117 -5.89 -5.39 -12.04
N GLY A 118 -5.49 -6.11 -13.10
CA GLY A 118 -5.67 -7.56 -13.18
C GLY A 118 -4.74 -8.34 -12.24
N ASP A 119 -3.68 -7.70 -11.75
CA ASP A 119 -2.66 -8.25 -10.85
C ASP A 119 -2.86 -7.82 -9.38
N LEU A 120 -4.02 -7.26 -9.04
CA LEU A 120 -4.33 -6.76 -7.69
C LEU A 120 -4.18 -7.83 -6.60
N TYR A 121 -4.69 -9.03 -6.85
CA TYR A 121 -4.64 -10.13 -5.89
C TYR A 121 -3.20 -10.55 -5.57
N GLU A 122 -2.41 -10.82 -6.62
CA GLU A 122 -1.00 -11.21 -6.48
C GLU A 122 -0.19 -10.11 -5.78
N PHE A 123 -0.44 -8.84 -6.14
CA PHE A 123 0.17 -7.71 -5.48
C PHE A 123 -0.18 -7.65 -3.98
N CYS A 124 -1.44 -7.85 -3.60
CA CYS A 124 -1.87 -7.80 -2.21
C CYS A 124 -1.25 -8.93 -1.38
N CYS A 125 -1.25 -10.17 -1.88
CA CYS A 125 -0.59 -11.30 -1.21
C CYS A 125 0.89 -11.00 -1.00
N LYS A 126 1.60 -10.59 -2.05
CA LYS A 126 3.03 -10.26 -1.96
C LYS A 126 3.30 -9.15 -0.95
N VAL A 127 2.52 -8.06 -0.98
CA VAL A 127 2.78 -6.88 -0.15
C VAL A 127 2.37 -7.07 1.30
N ALA A 128 1.25 -7.74 1.55
CA ALA A 128 0.76 -7.97 2.90
C ALA A 128 1.43 -9.19 3.56
N ASP A 129 1.48 -10.32 2.87
CA ASP A 129 1.93 -11.59 3.46
C ASP A 129 3.47 -11.69 3.50
N ASP A 130 4.14 -11.39 2.39
CA ASP A 130 5.61 -11.52 2.31
C ASP A 130 6.35 -10.30 2.86
N ASP A 131 5.71 -9.14 2.78
CA ASP A 131 6.33 -7.83 2.97
C ASP A 131 5.87 -7.11 4.23
N GLY A 132 4.83 -7.62 4.91
CA GLY A 132 4.30 -7.10 6.17
C GLY A 132 3.69 -5.69 6.10
N LYS A 133 3.28 -5.23 4.91
CA LYS A 133 2.79 -3.86 4.71
C LYS A 133 1.27 -3.78 4.73
N THR A 134 0.75 -2.57 4.93
CA THR A 134 -0.69 -2.31 4.80
C THR A 134 -1.04 -1.90 3.37
N VAL A 135 -2.00 -2.58 2.77
CA VAL A 135 -2.58 -2.20 1.48
C VAL A 135 -4.00 -1.67 1.69
N ILE A 136 -4.28 -0.46 1.23
CA ILE A 136 -5.62 0.13 1.27
C ILE A 136 -6.12 0.26 -0.16
N VAL A 137 -7.12 -0.53 -0.51
CA VAL A 137 -7.65 -0.68 -1.86
C VAL A 137 -8.98 0.04 -1.96
N ALA A 138 -9.15 0.91 -2.96
CA ALA A 138 -10.43 1.50 -3.32
C ALA A 138 -10.81 1.08 -4.74
N GLY A 139 -12.02 0.57 -4.92
CA GLY A 139 -12.46 0.08 -6.23
C GLY A 139 -13.96 -0.14 -6.33
N LEU A 140 -14.44 -0.40 -7.54
CA LEU A 140 -15.85 -0.71 -7.77
C LEU A 140 -16.20 -2.11 -7.27
N ASP A 141 -17.34 -2.21 -6.57
CA ASP A 141 -17.88 -3.50 -6.11
C ASP A 141 -18.37 -4.34 -7.27
N GLY A 142 -18.92 -3.67 -8.30
CA GLY A 142 -19.36 -4.30 -9.51
C GLY A 142 -19.40 -3.37 -10.71
N ASP A 143 -19.55 -3.96 -11.89
CA ASP A 143 -19.70 -3.24 -13.14
C ASP A 143 -21.13 -2.68 -13.31
N TYR A 144 -21.39 -1.99 -14.41
CA TYR A 144 -22.72 -1.45 -14.72
C TYR A 144 -23.81 -2.55 -14.81
N LEU A 145 -23.42 -3.82 -14.98
CA LEU A 145 -24.30 -4.98 -15.01
C LEU A 145 -24.47 -5.63 -13.63
N ARG A 146 -23.91 -5.05 -12.56
CA ARG A 146 -23.88 -5.57 -11.19
C ARG A 146 -23.11 -6.90 -11.05
N CYS A 147 -22.15 -7.15 -11.93
CA CYS A 147 -21.21 -8.26 -11.78
C CYS A 147 -20.08 -7.85 -10.84
N LEU A 148 -19.74 -8.68 -9.85
CA LEU A 148 -18.66 -8.39 -8.89
C LEU A 148 -17.31 -8.20 -9.61
N ILE A 149 -16.56 -7.14 -9.28
CA ILE A 149 -15.23 -6.89 -9.88
C ILE A 149 -14.07 -7.06 -8.90
N LEU A 150 -14.29 -6.85 -7.60
CA LEU A 150 -13.25 -7.07 -6.59
C LEU A 150 -13.21 -8.55 -6.19
N TRP A 151 -12.29 -9.29 -6.79
CA TRP A 151 -11.98 -10.68 -6.45
C TRP A 151 -10.87 -10.70 -5.39
N PHE A 152 -11.27 -10.72 -4.12
CA PHE A 152 -10.43 -11.20 -3.02
C PHE A 152 -10.79 -12.64 -2.69
#